data_AF-A0A7J5C4J1-F1
#
_entry.id   AF-A0A7J5C4J1-F1
#
_cell.length_a   1.000
_cell.length_b   1.000
_cell.length_c   1.000
_cell.angle_alpha   90.00
_cell.angle_beta   90.00
_cell.angle_gamma   90.00
#
_symmetry.space_group_name_H-M   'P 1'
#
loop_
_entity.id
_entity.type
_entity.pdbx_description
1 polymer ?
#
loop_
_entity_poly.entity_id
_entity_poly.type
_entity_poly.pdbx_seq_one_letter_code
_entity_poly.pdbx_strand_id
1 'polypeptide(L)'
;MAFRTWGRLLLTALGVSVLAGAGQLGIAYGFGVVRLDGAFVDDSVNRWPAQLAWVGWFAAVATVAGAVLTERLARRDASPAGTTELLSIAGVSGLGAIVVAPLCMQPARAAELGGTVDPVWAAGICAVLGAVVGAGTAIAVLLKPPFGWSIALSAAAVWLLALVSVAPSVASTGTLPTVRLGVLEPSWLDPAAAERLAMLLLPTLALLAGAAVGALARRAGHLPLVGGAAGAAGPVLLAFAYLTAGPGTAADRYQLAPYYGALIAVVAGALGSTATTVLPRPVTTAGEPDAIEPTDILQALPP
;
A
#
# COMPACT_ATOMS: atom_id res chain seq x y z
N MET A 1 36.78 -6.90 -0.72
CA MET A 1 35.66 -7.23 0.18
C MET A 1 34.36 -6.48 -0.18
N ALA A 2 34.42 -5.18 -0.49
CA ALA A 2 33.25 -4.35 -0.85
C ALA A 2 32.33 -4.91 -1.96
N PHE A 3 32.88 -5.49 -3.05
CA PHE A 3 32.06 -6.10 -4.12
C PHE A 3 31.22 -7.30 -3.66
N ARG A 4 31.73 -8.09 -2.71
CA ARG A 4 31.03 -9.28 -2.20
C ARG A 4 29.88 -8.89 -1.27
N THR A 5 30.01 -7.77 -0.55
CA THR A 5 28.96 -7.21 0.30
C THR A 5 27.84 -6.62 -0.54
N TRP A 6 28.17 -5.87 -1.59
CA TRP A 6 27.18 -5.26 -2.48
C TRP A 6 26.37 -6.29 -3.28
N GLY A 7 27.04 -7.29 -3.84
CA GLY A 7 26.35 -8.38 -4.56
C GLY A 7 25.37 -9.16 -3.66
N ARG A 8 25.71 -9.35 -2.37
CA ARG A 8 24.81 -10.01 -1.42
C ARG A 8 23.54 -9.19 -1.17
N LEU A 9 23.66 -7.87 -1.02
CA LEU A 9 22.53 -6.98 -0.78
C LEU A 9 21.59 -6.89 -1.98
N LEU A 10 22.14 -6.78 -3.18
CA LEU A 10 21.30 -6.78 -4.39
C LEU A 10 20.59 -8.12 -4.58
N LEU A 11 21.27 -9.23 -4.33
CA LEU A 11 20.66 -10.56 -4.43
C LEU A 11 19.57 -10.78 -3.38
N THR A 12 19.73 -10.25 -2.16
CA THR A 12 18.65 -10.25 -1.15
C THR A 12 17.49 -9.35 -1.57
N ALA A 13 17.73 -8.17 -2.14
CA ALA A 13 16.69 -7.26 -2.62
C ALA A 13 15.84 -7.91 -3.72
N LEU A 14 16.49 -8.60 -4.65
CA LEU A 14 15.84 -9.37 -5.70
C LEU A 14 15.04 -10.53 -5.10
N GLY A 15 15.69 -11.36 -4.28
CA GLY A 15 15.07 -12.56 -3.71
C GLY A 15 13.87 -12.27 -2.82
N VAL A 16 13.96 -11.26 -1.95
CA VAL A 16 12.85 -10.84 -1.09
C VAL A 16 11.69 -10.29 -1.91
N SER A 17 11.97 -9.51 -2.96
CA SER A 17 10.90 -9.00 -3.83
C SER A 17 10.22 -10.12 -4.62
N VAL A 18 10.98 -11.08 -5.15
CA VAL A 18 10.42 -12.26 -5.84
C VAL A 18 9.54 -13.07 -4.88
N LEU A 19 10.05 -13.35 -3.68
CA LEU A 19 9.32 -14.09 -2.66
C LEU A 19 8.04 -13.38 -2.22
N ALA A 20 8.10 -12.06 -2.03
CA ALA A 20 6.93 -11.26 -1.66
C ALA A 20 5.87 -11.28 -2.76
N GLY A 21 6.26 -11.06 -4.02
CA GLY A 21 5.34 -11.09 -5.17
C GLY A 21 4.70 -12.47 -5.36
N ALA A 22 5.50 -13.52 -5.41
CA ALA A 22 5.01 -14.90 -5.57
C ALA A 22 4.14 -15.35 -4.38
N GLY A 23 4.54 -15.01 -3.15
CA GLY A 23 3.79 -15.34 -1.94
C GLY A 23 2.44 -14.63 -1.89
N GLN A 24 2.40 -13.33 -2.20
CA GLN A 24 1.15 -12.57 -2.27
C GLN A 24 0.19 -13.13 -3.32
N LEU A 25 0.71 -13.46 -4.51
CA LEU A 25 -0.09 -14.07 -5.57
C LEU A 25 -0.60 -15.46 -5.16
N GLY A 26 0.23 -16.30 -4.56
CA GLY A 26 -0.18 -17.62 -4.08
C GLY A 26 -1.33 -17.55 -3.06
N ILE A 27 -1.24 -16.62 -2.11
CA ILE A 27 -2.32 -16.35 -1.15
C ILE A 27 -3.57 -15.82 -1.87
N ALA A 28 -3.40 -14.87 -2.80
CA ALA A 28 -4.51 -14.25 -3.51
C ALA A 28 -5.28 -15.26 -4.39
N TYR A 29 -4.57 -16.11 -5.14
CA TYR A 29 -5.19 -17.19 -5.91
C TYR A 29 -5.79 -18.27 -4.99
N GLY A 30 -5.10 -18.63 -3.90
CA GLY A 30 -5.56 -19.65 -2.95
C GLY A 30 -6.88 -19.29 -2.25
N PHE A 31 -7.07 -18.01 -1.93
CA PHE A 31 -8.32 -17.49 -1.37
C PHE A 31 -9.34 -17.04 -2.43
N GLY A 32 -9.02 -17.15 -3.72
CA GLY A 32 -9.90 -16.66 -4.80
C GLY A 32 -10.09 -15.15 -4.85
N VAL A 33 -9.21 -14.38 -4.19
CA VAL A 33 -9.20 -12.90 -4.22
C VAL A 33 -8.95 -12.41 -5.65
N VAL A 34 -7.99 -13.04 -6.34
CA VAL A 34 -7.66 -12.76 -7.72
C VAL A 34 -8.01 -13.95 -8.60
N ARG A 35 -8.72 -13.68 -9.69
CA ARG A 35 -9.05 -14.65 -10.74
C ARG A 35 -8.85 -13.99 -12.08
N LEU A 36 -7.83 -14.46 -12.80
CA LEU A 36 -7.50 -14.01 -14.15
C LEU A 36 -7.95 -15.02 -15.21
N ASP A 37 -8.59 -16.11 -14.79
CA ASP A 37 -9.18 -17.18 -15.61
C ASP A 37 -10.70 -16.98 -15.74
N GLY A 38 -11.24 -17.16 -16.95
CA GLY A 38 -12.68 -17.19 -17.21
C GLY A 38 -13.19 -16.17 -18.23
N ALA A 39 -14.50 -16.24 -18.50
CA ALA A 39 -15.17 -15.35 -19.43
C ALA A 39 -15.57 -14.03 -18.74
N PHE A 40 -15.02 -12.91 -19.24
CA PHE A 40 -15.32 -11.56 -18.78
C PHE A 40 -16.09 -10.80 -19.87
N VAL A 41 -17.30 -11.30 -20.16
CA VAL A 41 -18.16 -10.80 -21.24
C VAL A 41 -19.41 -10.14 -20.64
N ASP A 42 -20.03 -9.24 -21.41
CA ASP A 42 -21.27 -8.53 -21.07
C ASP A 42 -21.21 -7.81 -19.70
N ASP A 43 -22.05 -8.20 -18.74
CA ASP A 43 -22.18 -7.57 -17.42
C ASP A 43 -20.96 -7.76 -16.50
N SER A 44 -19.97 -8.56 -16.91
CA SER A 44 -18.77 -8.85 -16.12
C SER A 44 -17.50 -8.15 -16.63
N VAL A 45 -17.60 -7.34 -17.68
CA VAL A 45 -16.45 -6.70 -18.35
C VAL A 45 -15.63 -5.80 -17.40
N ASN A 46 -16.30 -5.16 -16.42
CA ASN A 46 -15.66 -4.30 -15.42
C ASN A 46 -15.02 -5.08 -14.25
N ARG A 47 -15.08 -6.41 -14.26
CA ARG A 47 -14.31 -7.23 -13.32
C ARG A 47 -12.85 -7.35 -13.75
N TRP A 48 -12.58 -7.32 -15.05
CA TRP A 48 -11.23 -7.47 -15.60
C TRP A 48 -10.27 -6.38 -15.12
N PRO A 49 -10.57 -5.07 -15.22
CA PRO A 49 -9.59 -4.08 -14.78
C PRO A 49 -9.52 -3.97 -13.25
N ALA A 50 -10.55 -4.42 -12.50
CA ALA A 50 -10.40 -4.63 -11.05
C ALA A 50 -9.33 -5.69 -10.71
N GLN A 51 -9.17 -6.74 -11.53
CA GLN A 51 -8.10 -7.73 -11.38
C GLN A 51 -6.73 -7.14 -11.76
N LEU A 52 -6.67 -6.33 -12.82
CA LEU A 52 -5.45 -5.63 -13.21
C LEU A 52 -4.93 -4.68 -12.11
N ALA A 53 -5.82 -4.05 -11.35
CA ALA A 53 -5.44 -3.23 -10.20
C ALA A 53 -4.71 -4.06 -9.13
N TRP A 54 -5.16 -5.30 -8.87
CA TRP A 54 -4.46 -6.23 -7.97
C TRP A 54 -3.07 -6.60 -8.47
N VAL A 55 -2.94 -6.84 -9.78
CA VAL A 55 -1.64 -7.17 -10.40
C VAL A 55 -0.64 -6.02 -10.18
N GLY A 56 -1.05 -4.78 -10.47
CA GLY A 56 -0.20 -3.60 -10.26
C GLY A 56 0.12 -3.36 -8.78
N TRP A 57 -0.86 -3.55 -7.90
CA TRP A 57 -0.70 -3.43 -6.46
C TRP A 57 0.31 -4.44 -5.90
N PHE A 58 0.23 -5.72 -6.27
CA PHE A 58 1.15 -6.75 -5.79
C PHE A 58 2.58 -6.48 -6.24
N ALA A 59 2.78 -6.10 -7.50
CA ALA A 59 4.11 -5.73 -7.99
C ALA A 59 4.68 -4.55 -7.18
N ALA A 60 3.87 -3.51 -6.93
CA ALA A 60 4.30 -2.34 -6.17
C ALA A 60 4.68 -2.68 -4.72
N VAL A 61 3.84 -3.44 -4.00
CA VAL A 61 4.10 -3.83 -2.61
C VAL A 61 5.30 -4.77 -2.52
N ALA A 62 5.47 -5.69 -3.46
CA ALA A 62 6.63 -6.59 -3.53
C ALA A 62 7.94 -5.79 -3.66
N THR A 63 7.97 -4.79 -4.54
CA THR A 63 9.13 -3.90 -4.70
C THR A 63 9.46 -3.15 -3.40
N VAL A 64 8.45 -2.55 -2.76
CA VAL A 64 8.64 -1.80 -1.50
C VAL A 64 9.13 -2.73 -0.39
N ALA A 65 8.55 -3.92 -0.25
CA ALA A 65 8.94 -4.90 0.75
C ALA A 65 10.39 -5.37 0.54
N GLY A 66 10.76 -5.71 -0.70
CA GLY A 66 12.13 -6.10 -1.07
C GLY A 66 13.18 -5.07 -0.70
N ALA A 67 12.90 -3.80 -1.00
CA ALA A 67 13.83 -2.71 -0.76
C ALA A 67 13.95 -2.38 0.74
N VAL A 68 12.82 -2.27 1.45
CA VAL A 68 12.79 -1.89 2.87
C VAL A 68 13.35 -2.99 3.76
N LEU A 69 13.03 -4.27 3.49
CA LEU A 69 13.55 -5.39 4.28
C LEU A 69 15.05 -5.57 4.06
N THR A 70 15.54 -5.42 2.82
CA THR A 70 16.98 -5.48 2.53
C THR A 70 17.74 -4.38 3.25
N GLU A 71 17.24 -3.14 3.21
CA GLU A 71 17.90 -2.03 3.91
C GLU A 71 17.89 -2.24 5.44
N ARG A 72 16.80 -2.78 6.00
CA ARG A 72 16.76 -3.12 7.44
C ARG A 72 17.78 -4.18 7.82
N LEU A 73 18.02 -5.16 6.95
CA LEU A 73 19.07 -6.16 7.15
C LEU A 73 20.47 -5.53 7.02
N ALA A 74 20.69 -4.68 6.02
CA ALA A 74 21.96 -3.97 5.82
C ALA A 74 22.36 -3.10 7.02
N ARG A 75 21.38 -2.39 7.62
CA ARG A 75 21.59 -1.56 8.82
C ARG A 75 21.92 -2.38 10.06
N ARG A 76 21.37 -3.59 10.20
CA ARG A 76 21.71 -4.51 11.31
C ARG A 76 23.14 -5.01 11.21
N ASP A 77 23.63 -5.19 9.99
CA ASP A 77 25.03 -5.54 9.71
C ASP A 77 25.97 -4.31 9.77
N ALA A 78 25.52 -3.19 10.33
CA ALA A 78 26.25 -1.93 10.49
C ALA A 78 26.86 -1.36 9.19
N SER A 79 26.26 -1.65 8.03
CA SER A 79 26.69 -1.06 6.76
C SER A 79 25.88 0.21 6.48
N PRO A 80 26.45 1.42 6.58
CA PRO A 80 25.74 2.63 6.21
C PRO A 80 25.54 2.67 4.70
N ALA A 81 24.30 2.50 4.25
CA ALA A 81 23.98 2.53 2.83
C ALA A 81 24.08 3.94 2.27
N GLY A 82 24.86 4.12 1.20
CA GLY A 82 24.90 5.36 0.43
C GLY A 82 23.64 5.57 -0.40
N THR A 83 23.37 6.79 -0.87
CA THR A 83 22.20 7.08 -1.73
C THR A 83 22.18 6.24 -3.01
N THR A 84 23.35 6.00 -3.61
CA THR A 84 23.50 5.15 -4.80
C THR A 84 23.14 3.69 -4.51
N GLU A 85 23.44 3.21 -3.30
CA GLU A 85 23.11 1.87 -2.85
C GLU A 85 21.60 1.73 -2.62
N LEU A 86 20.96 2.71 -1.98
CA LEU A 86 19.50 2.75 -1.83
C LEU A 86 18.78 2.73 -3.19
N LEU A 87 19.29 3.50 -4.16
CA LEU A 87 18.74 3.51 -5.51
C LEU A 87 18.92 2.16 -6.21
N SER A 88 20.08 1.52 -6.02
CA SER A 88 20.37 0.19 -6.59
C SER A 88 19.49 -0.89 -5.95
N ILE A 89 19.30 -0.86 -4.63
CA ILE A 89 18.41 -1.76 -3.90
C ILE A 89 16.96 -1.60 -4.39
N ALA A 90 16.47 -0.35 -4.48
CA ALA A 90 15.12 -0.08 -4.98
C ALA A 90 14.93 -0.54 -6.44
N GLY A 91 15.91 -0.28 -7.31
CA GLY A 91 15.88 -0.71 -8.70
C GLY A 91 15.89 -2.24 -8.84
N VAL A 92 16.75 -2.94 -8.08
CA VAL A 92 16.84 -4.40 -8.11
C VAL A 92 15.60 -5.06 -7.48
N SER A 93 15.01 -4.47 -6.44
CA SER A 93 13.70 -4.92 -5.96
C SER A 93 12.60 -4.69 -7.00
N GLY A 94 12.66 -3.60 -7.78
CA GLY A 94 11.78 -3.40 -8.93
C GLY A 94 11.90 -4.55 -9.93
N LEU A 95 13.13 -4.92 -10.29
CA LEU A 95 13.41 -6.07 -11.18
C LEU A 95 12.88 -7.39 -10.60
N GLY A 96 13.03 -7.62 -9.29
CA GLY A 96 12.49 -8.80 -8.63
C GLY A 96 10.96 -8.87 -8.69
N ALA A 97 10.27 -7.74 -8.55
CA ALA A 97 8.81 -7.68 -8.64
C ALA A 97 8.26 -7.92 -10.06
N ILE A 98 9.08 -7.80 -11.11
CA ILE A 98 8.69 -8.15 -12.48
C ILE A 98 8.23 -9.62 -12.57
N VAL A 99 8.61 -10.49 -11.64
CA VAL A 99 8.10 -11.88 -11.55
C VAL A 99 6.57 -11.97 -11.49
N VAL A 100 5.89 -10.92 -11.01
CA VAL A 100 4.42 -10.84 -10.97
C VAL A 100 3.85 -10.89 -12.40
N ALA A 101 4.53 -10.29 -13.38
CA ALA A 101 4.07 -10.25 -14.77
C ALA A 101 3.88 -11.65 -15.38
N PRO A 102 4.90 -12.55 -15.49
CA PRO A 102 4.70 -13.87 -16.06
C PRO A 102 3.72 -14.74 -15.25
N LEU A 103 3.69 -14.59 -13.92
CA LEU A 103 2.76 -15.32 -13.05
C LEU A 103 1.29 -14.93 -13.26
N CYS A 104 1.01 -13.68 -13.65
CA CYS A 104 -0.32 -13.21 -14.00
C CYS A 104 -0.66 -13.37 -15.48
N MET A 105 0.34 -13.34 -16.37
CA MET A 105 0.19 -13.58 -17.80
C MET A 105 -0.28 -15.00 -18.11
N GLN A 106 0.19 -16.01 -17.37
CA GLN A 106 -0.17 -17.40 -17.61
C GLN A 106 -1.68 -17.68 -17.41
N PRO A 107 -2.32 -17.32 -16.28
CA PRO A 107 -3.77 -17.49 -16.13
C PRO A 107 -4.56 -16.56 -17.06
N ALA A 108 -4.05 -15.36 -17.35
CA ALA A 108 -4.70 -14.42 -18.27
C ALA A 108 -4.87 -14.95 -19.70
N ARG A 109 -4.11 -15.98 -20.11
CA ARG A 109 -4.30 -16.65 -21.42
C ARG A 109 -5.64 -17.37 -21.55
N ALA A 110 -6.24 -17.75 -20.43
CA ALA A 110 -7.56 -18.37 -20.39
C ALA A 110 -8.69 -17.33 -20.21
N ALA A 111 -8.38 -16.04 -20.24
CA ALA A 111 -9.37 -14.98 -20.14
C ALA A 111 -10.01 -14.74 -21.51
N GLU A 112 -11.34 -14.78 -21.56
CA GLU A 112 -12.10 -14.38 -22.75
C GLU A 112 -12.65 -12.96 -22.53
N LEU A 113 -12.11 -12.00 -23.29
CA LEU A 113 -12.56 -10.61 -23.30
C LEU A 113 -13.36 -10.35 -24.58
N GLY A 114 -14.52 -9.69 -24.47
CA GLY A 114 -15.32 -9.27 -25.63
C GLY A 114 -14.71 -8.11 -26.45
N GLY A 115 -13.47 -7.70 -26.15
CA GLY A 115 -12.81 -6.53 -26.72
C GLY A 115 -11.47 -6.83 -27.40
N THR A 116 -10.85 -5.80 -27.99
CA THR A 116 -9.63 -5.91 -28.83
C THR A 116 -8.30 -5.95 -28.06
N VAL A 117 -8.34 -5.86 -26.73
CA VAL A 117 -7.14 -5.80 -25.87
C VAL A 117 -6.69 -7.21 -25.50
N ASP A 118 -5.44 -7.56 -25.80
CA ASP A 118 -4.86 -8.83 -25.39
C ASP A 118 -4.72 -8.87 -23.84
N PRO A 119 -5.39 -9.81 -23.14
CA PRO A 119 -5.38 -9.90 -21.68
C PRO A 119 -3.98 -10.12 -21.12
N VAL A 120 -3.12 -10.81 -21.87
CA VAL A 120 -1.74 -11.13 -21.46
C VAL A 120 -0.91 -9.84 -21.39
N TRP A 121 -1.02 -8.99 -22.40
CA TRP A 121 -0.30 -7.71 -22.43
C TRP A 121 -0.81 -6.74 -21.37
N ALA A 122 -2.13 -6.68 -21.14
CA ALA A 122 -2.70 -5.83 -20.11
C ALA A 122 -2.18 -6.17 -18.71
N ALA A 123 -2.16 -7.46 -18.36
CA ALA A 123 -1.61 -7.94 -17.08
C ALA A 123 -0.11 -7.65 -16.96
N GLY A 124 0.67 -7.89 -18.01
CA GLY A 124 2.10 -7.60 -18.05
C GLY A 124 2.42 -6.12 -17.84
N ILE A 125 1.71 -5.22 -18.54
CA ILE A 125 1.90 -3.77 -18.42
C ILE A 125 1.56 -3.29 -17.01
N CYS A 126 0.46 -3.75 -16.41
CA CYS A 126 0.08 -3.36 -15.05
C CYS A 126 1.12 -3.81 -14.02
N ALA A 127 1.66 -5.02 -14.15
CA ALA A 127 2.72 -5.51 -13.28
C ALA A 127 4.00 -4.67 -13.40
N VAL A 128 4.43 -4.35 -14.62
CA VAL A 128 5.63 -3.53 -14.86
C VAL A 128 5.45 -2.11 -14.32
N LEU A 129 4.32 -1.47 -14.58
CA LEU A 129 4.01 -0.14 -14.04
C LEU A 129 3.96 -0.15 -12.51
N GLY A 130 3.36 -1.20 -11.92
CA GLY A 130 3.36 -1.42 -10.48
C GLY A 130 4.77 -1.52 -9.90
N ALA A 131 5.67 -2.28 -10.53
CA ALA A 131 7.06 -2.40 -10.09
C ALA A 131 7.82 -1.06 -10.18
N VAL A 132 7.61 -0.27 -11.25
CA VAL A 132 8.24 1.06 -11.42
C VAL A 132 7.79 2.02 -10.33
N VAL A 133 6.47 2.09 -10.06
CA VAL A 133 5.95 2.97 -9.00
C VAL A 133 6.31 2.45 -7.62
N GLY A 134 6.36 1.14 -7.43
CA GLY A 134 6.90 0.51 -6.23
C GLY A 134 8.34 0.92 -5.96
N ALA A 135 9.19 1.00 -6.99
CA ALA A 135 10.58 1.43 -6.85
C ALA A 135 10.67 2.92 -6.44
N GLY A 136 9.89 3.81 -7.07
CA GLY A 136 9.81 5.22 -6.67
C GLY A 136 9.32 5.39 -5.23
N THR A 137 8.32 4.60 -4.85
CA THR A 137 7.77 4.57 -3.49
C THR A 137 8.81 4.06 -2.49
N ALA A 138 9.54 3.01 -2.83
CA ALA A 138 10.62 2.46 -2.01
C ALA A 138 11.70 3.52 -1.73
N ILE A 139 12.12 4.28 -2.74
CA ILE A 139 13.08 5.38 -2.57
C ILE A 139 12.54 6.39 -1.55
N ALA A 140 11.27 6.80 -1.65
CA ALA A 140 10.66 7.72 -0.69
C ALA A 140 10.67 7.17 0.75
N VAL A 141 10.36 5.88 0.93
CA VAL A 141 10.39 5.21 2.24
C VAL A 141 11.80 5.12 2.82
N LEU A 142 12.78 4.77 1.98
CA LEU A 142 14.19 4.63 2.39
C LEU A 142 14.78 5.99 2.80
N LEU A 143 14.38 7.07 2.13
CA LEU A 143 14.80 8.43 2.48
C LEU A 143 14.07 8.97 3.72
N LYS A 144 12.78 8.62 3.89
CA LYS A 144 11.92 9.13 4.97
C LYS A 144 11.09 7.99 5.58
N PRO A 145 11.47 7.48 6.77
CA PRO A 145 10.78 6.37 7.44
C PRO A 145 9.25 6.51 7.60
N PRO A 146 8.67 7.71 7.85
CA PRO A 146 7.22 7.86 8.03
C PRO A 146 6.37 7.40 6.84
N PHE A 147 6.89 7.50 5.61
CA PHE A 147 6.18 7.04 4.42
C PHE A 147 5.91 5.52 4.47
N GLY A 148 6.83 4.76 5.06
CA GLY A 148 6.70 3.31 5.21
C GLY A 148 5.55 2.90 6.13
N TRP A 149 5.20 3.71 7.14
CA TRP A 149 4.08 3.42 8.03
C TRP A 149 2.73 3.51 7.32
N SER A 150 2.54 4.52 6.46
CA SER A 150 1.32 4.68 5.67
C SER A 150 1.13 3.54 4.68
N ILE A 151 2.21 3.12 4.01
CA ILE A 151 2.17 1.98 3.08
C ILE A 151 1.84 0.69 3.83
N ALA A 152 2.47 0.44 4.99
CA ALA A 152 2.20 -0.75 5.80
C ALA A 152 0.75 -0.79 6.30
N LEU A 153 0.23 0.33 6.81
CA LEU A 153 -1.17 0.43 7.27
C LEU A 153 -2.16 0.25 6.12
N SER A 154 -1.90 0.87 4.96
CA SER A 154 -2.77 0.74 3.79
C SER A 154 -2.76 -0.68 3.24
N ALA A 155 -1.59 -1.33 3.20
CA ALA A 155 -1.47 -2.71 2.77
C ALA A 155 -2.17 -3.69 3.73
N ALA A 156 -2.04 -3.48 5.03
CA ALA A 156 -2.76 -4.27 6.03
C ALA A 156 -4.28 -4.08 5.90
N ALA A 157 -4.75 -2.85 5.71
CA ALA A 157 -6.16 -2.55 5.53
C ALA A 157 -6.74 -3.21 4.26
N VAL A 158 -6.04 -3.09 3.12
CA VAL A 158 -6.43 -3.72 1.85
C VAL A 158 -6.52 -5.24 1.98
N TRP A 159 -5.54 -5.88 2.63
CA TRP A 159 -5.57 -7.33 2.86
C TRP A 159 -6.67 -7.76 3.83
N LEU A 160 -6.91 -7.00 4.90
CA LEU A 160 -7.98 -7.29 5.84
C LEU A 160 -9.35 -7.20 5.15
N LEU A 161 -9.57 -6.18 4.33
CA LEU A 161 -10.79 -6.07 3.50
C LEU A 161 -10.96 -7.24 2.54
N ALA A 162 -9.88 -7.66 1.88
CA ALA A 162 -9.93 -8.80 0.97
C ALA A 162 -10.31 -10.09 1.72
N LEU A 163 -9.70 -10.36 2.88
CA LEU A 163 -10.00 -11.54 3.68
C LEU A 163 -11.42 -11.55 4.24
N VAL A 164 -11.91 -10.41 4.74
CA VAL A 164 -13.30 -10.28 5.22
C VAL A 164 -14.29 -10.47 4.07
N SER A 165 -13.95 -10.03 2.86
CA SER A 165 -14.79 -10.21 1.67
C SER A 165 -14.84 -11.67 1.19
N VAL A 166 -13.76 -12.44 1.36
CA VAL A 166 -13.71 -13.87 1.02
C VAL A 166 -14.36 -14.76 2.08
N ALA A 167 -14.35 -14.35 3.36
CA ALA A 167 -14.84 -15.17 4.48
C ALA A 167 -16.23 -15.83 4.28
N PRO A 168 -17.25 -15.16 3.70
CA PRO A 168 -18.55 -15.79 3.46
C PRO A 168 -18.48 -16.90 2.41
N SER A 169 -17.62 -16.74 1.39
CA SER A 169 -17.48 -17.67 0.27
C SER A 169 -16.78 -18.97 0.64
N VAL A 170 -15.94 -18.97 1.68
CA VAL A 170 -15.31 -20.19 2.22
C VAL A 170 -16.31 -20.98 3.08
N ALA A 171 -17.29 -20.30 3.69
CA ALA A 171 -18.32 -20.92 4.51
C ALA A 171 -19.50 -21.48 3.68
N SER A 172 -19.69 -21.01 2.45
CA SER A 172 -20.77 -21.45 1.55
C SER A 172 -20.22 -22.22 0.34
N THR A 173 -20.84 -23.34 -0.05
CA THR A 173 -20.48 -24.11 -1.25
C THR A 173 -20.86 -23.44 -2.59
N GLY A 174 -21.15 -22.14 -2.59
CA GLY A 174 -21.56 -21.36 -3.76
C GLY A 174 -20.38 -20.86 -4.61
N THR A 175 -20.68 -20.41 -5.83
CA THR A 175 -19.70 -19.81 -6.76
C THR A 175 -19.03 -18.58 -6.14
N LEU A 176 -17.68 -18.59 -6.05
CA LEU A 176 -16.92 -17.50 -5.43
C LEU A 176 -17.09 -16.19 -6.21
N PRO A 177 -17.61 -15.11 -5.58
CA PRO A 177 -17.64 -13.79 -6.19
C PRO A 177 -16.23 -13.21 -6.28
N THR A 178 -15.93 -12.48 -7.36
CA THR A 178 -14.63 -11.83 -7.58
C THR A 178 -14.42 -10.66 -6.61
N VAL A 179 -13.33 -10.66 -5.85
CA VAL A 179 -13.06 -9.65 -4.81
C VAL A 179 -12.36 -8.42 -5.36
N ARG A 180 -12.96 -7.25 -5.12
CA ARG A 180 -12.46 -5.96 -5.57
C ARG A 180 -11.46 -5.38 -4.58
N LEU A 181 -10.45 -4.70 -5.11
CA LEU A 181 -9.34 -4.19 -4.30
C LEU A 181 -9.83 -3.08 -3.34
N GLY A 182 -9.80 -3.32 -2.03
CA GLY A 182 -10.20 -2.32 -1.03
C GLY A 182 -11.70 -2.03 -0.93
N VAL A 183 -12.56 -2.81 -1.59
CA VAL A 183 -14.02 -2.70 -1.46
C VAL A 183 -14.54 -3.93 -0.74
N LEU A 184 -15.35 -3.70 0.30
CA LEU A 184 -16.11 -4.75 0.93
C LEU A 184 -17.34 -5.01 0.05
N GLU A 185 -17.51 -6.23 -0.44
CA GLU A 185 -18.64 -6.59 -1.33
C GLU A 185 -19.43 -7.75 -0.69
N PRO A 186 -20.29 -7.45 0.30
CA PRO A 186 -20.98 -8.49 1.04
C PRO A 186 -22.25 -8.88 0.29
N SER A 187 -22.42 -10.17 -0.01
CA SER A 187 -23.59 -10.72 -0.71
C SER A 187 -24.93 -10.52 0.03
N TRP A 188 -24.89 -10.03 1.26
CA TRP A 188 -26.03 -9.72 2.13
C TRP A 188 -26.41 -8.23 2.15
N LEU A 189 -25.72 -7.38 1.38
CA LEU A 189 -25.94 -5.94 1.34
C LEU A 189 -26.63 -5.52 0.04
N ASP A 190 -27.66 -4.68 0.16
CA ASP A 190 -28.40 -4.13 -0.97
C ASP A 190 -27.45 -3.40 -1.95
N PRO A 191 -27.56 -3.53 -3.29
CA PRO A 191 -26.56 -3.04 -4.23
C PRO A 191 -26.28 -1.53 -4.10
N ALA A 192 -27.31 -0.73 -3.82
CA ALA A 192 -27.19 0.72 -3.62
C ALA A 192 -26.44 1.08 -2.31
N ALA A 193 -26.54 0.23 -1.28
CA ALA A 193 -25.83 0.42 -0.02
C ALA A 193 -24.39 -0.07 -0.12
N ALA A 194 -24.12 -1.16 -0.86
CA ALA A 194 -22.76 -1.60 -1.20
C ALA A 194 -22.01 -0.52 -2.02
N GLU A 195 -22.69 0.14 -2.95
CA GLU A 195 -22.15 1.24 -3.76
C GLU A 195 -21.72 2.44 -2.91
N ARG A 196 -22.58 2.90 -1.99
CA ARG A 196 -22.24 3.98 -1.05
C ARG A 196 -21.09 3.60 -0.11
N LEU A 197 -21.06 2.35 0.34
CA LEU A 197 -19.99 1.85 1.21
C LEU A 197 -18.65 1.84 0.47
N ALA A 198 -18.62 1.38 -0.79
CA ALA A 198 -17.42 1.36 -1.62
C ALA A 198 -16.81 2.75 -1.81
N MET A 199 -17.65 3.80 -1.91
CA MET A 199 -17.19 5.17 -2.09
C MET A 199 -16.66 5.82 -0.80
N LEU A 200 -17.14 5.40 0.37
CA LEU A 200 -16.80 6.00 1.66
C LEU A 200 -15.75 5.21 2.45
N LEU A 201 -15.63 3.91 2.23
CA LEU A 201 -14.77 3.03 3.01
C LEU A 201 -13.28 3.31 2.74
N LEU A 202 -12.89 3.49 1.48
CA LEU A 202 -11.50 3.83 1.13
C LEU A 202 -11.06 5.18 1.71
N PRO A 203 -11.83 6.28 1.54
CA PRO A 203 -11.48 7.57 2.13
C PRO A 203 -11.45 7.57 3.66
N THR A 204 -12.38 6.89 4.31
CA THR A 204 -12.43 6.83 5.79
C THR A 204 -11.25 6.06 6.36
N LEU A 205 -10.89 4.91 5.77
CA LEU A 205 -9.69 4.17 6.17
C LEU A 205 -8.42 4.97 5.90
N ALA A 206 -8.34 5.67 4.77
CA ALA A 206 -7.21 6.53 4.46
C ALA A 206 -7.10 7.69 5.45
N LEU A 207 -8.21 8.30 5.85
CA LEU A 207 -8.25 9.34 6.88
C LEU A 207 -7.72 8.82 8.23
N LEU A 208 -8.17 7.64 8.67
CA LEU A 208 -7.74 7.02 9.93
C LEU A 208 -6.28 6.59 9.89
N ALA A 209 -5.84 5.97 8.80
CA ALA A 209 -4.44 5.59 8.59
C ALA A 209 -3.55 6.83 8.54
N GLY A 210 -3.98 7.88 7.83
CA GLY A 210 -3.31 9.18 7.79
C GLY A 210 -3.18 9.79 9.18
N ALA A 211 -4.27 9.83 9.95
CA ALA A 211 -4.28 10.33 11.33
C ALA A 211 -3.29 9.56 12.22
N ALA A 212 -3.27 8.23 12.13
CA ALA A 212 -2.34 7.38 12.86
C ALA A 212 -0.88 7.65 12.46
N VAL A 213 -0.59 7.78 11.17
CA VAL A 213 0.76 8.11 10.64
C VAL A 213 1.22 9.48 11.11
N GLY A 214 0.36 10.50 11.06
CA GLY A 214 0.69 11.84 11.54
C GLY A 214 0.94 11.88 13.05
N ALA A 215 0.15 11.14 13.83
CA ALA A 215 0.36 10.98 15.27
C ALA A 215 1.68 10.27 15.59
N LEU A 216 2.02 9.20 14.85
CA LEU A 216 3.30 8.49 14.98
C LEU A 216 4.48 9.39 14.57
N ALA A 217 4.35 10.15 13.48
CA ALA A 217 5.38 11.07 13.01
C ALA A 217 5.64 12.18 14.03
N ARG A 218 4.58 12.70 14.65
CA ARG A 218 4.66 13.66 15.76
C ARG A 218 5.36 13.04 16.98
N ARG A 219 5.01 11.81 17.37
CA ARG A 219 5.65 11.10 18.50
C ARG A 219 7.13 10.83 18.25
N ALA A 220 7.51 10.57 16.99
CA ALA A 220 8.89 10.36 16.58
C ALA A 220 9.69 11.65 16.33
N GLY A 221 9.10 12.84 16.52
CA GLY A 221 9.79 14.13 16.38
C GLY A 221 10.07 14.57 14.94
N HIS A 222 9.34 14.04 13.95
CA HIS A 222 9.50 14.47 12.56
C HIS A 222 8.83 15.83 12.28
N LEU A 223 9.35 16.54 11.29
CA LEU A 223 8.80 17.81 10.80
C LEU A 223 7.32 17.66 10.40
N PRO A 224 6.42 18.61 10.75
CA PRO A 224 5.00 18.53 10.43
C PRO A 224 4.71 18.35 8.94
N LEU A 225 5.54 18.94 8.07
CA LEU A 225 5.46 18.79 6.62
C LEU A 225 5.69 17.34 6.17
N VAL A 226 6.71 16.67 6.73
CA VAL A 226 7.04 15.28 6.40
C VAL A 226 5.97 14.34 6.95
N GLY A 227 5.51 14.57 8.18
CA GLY A 227 4.44 13.78 8.77
C GLY A 227 3.12 13.93 8.00
N GLY A 228 2.73 15.16 7.65
CA GLY A 228 1.52 15.45 6.89
C GLY A 228 1.52 14.79 5.50
N ALA A 229 2.63 14.92 4.76
CA ALA A 229 2.79 14.28 3.45
C ALA A 229 2.81 12.75 3.52
N ALA A 230 3.38 12.17 4.58
CA ALA A 230 3.48 10.72 4.74
C ALA A 230 2.11 10.01 4.78
N GLY A 231 1.06 10.69 5.25
CA GLY A 231 -0.30 10.12 5.29
C GLY A 231 -0.85 9.70 3.94
N ALA A 232 -0.46 10.40 2.87
CA ALA A 232 -0.93 10.15 1.51
C ALA A 232 -0.20 8.98 0.81
N ALA A 233 0.96 8.53 1.33
CA ALA A 233 1.84 7.61 0.61
C ALA A 233 1.18 6.28 0.22
N GLY A 234 0.49 5.63 1.18
CA GLY A 234 -0.25 4.40 0.92
C GLY A 234 -1.45 4.59 -0.03
N PRO A 235 -2.34 5.57 0.20
CA PRO A 235 -3.42 5.88 -0.72
C PRO A 235 -2.98 6.26 -2.14
N VAL A 236 -1.83 6.92 -2.32
CA VAL A 236 -1.29 7.24 -3.66
C VAL A 236 -0.94 5.98 -4.43
N LEU A 237 -0.35 4.98 -3.76
CA LEU A 237 -0.05 3.69 -4.38
C LEU A 237 -1.32 2.96 -4.84
N LEU A 238 -2.38 3.07 -4.04
CA LEU A 238 -3.70 2.52 -4.33
C LEU A 238 -4.37 3.23 -5.51
N ALA A 239 -4.35 4.55 -5.51
CA ALA A 239 -4.84 5.37 -6.62
C ALA A 239 -4.10 5.07 -7.92
N PHE A 240 -2.78 4.88 -7.87
CA PHE A 240 -2.00 4.50 -9.02
C PHE A 240 -2.42 3.13 -9.58
N ALA A 241 -2.63 2.12 -8.73
CA ALA A 241 -3.11 0.81 -9.18
C ALA A 241 -4.45 0.90 -9.93
N TYR A 242 -5.38 1.72 -9.42
CA TYR A 242 -6.65 2.01 -10.11
C TYR A 242 -6.48 2.78 -11.41
N LEU A 243 -5.55 3.73 -11.48
CA LEU A 243 -5.22 4.46 -12.69
C LEU A 243 -4.63 3.55 -13.77
N THR A 244 -3.76 2.62 -13.40
CA THR A 244 -3.16 1.67 -14.34
C THR A 244 -4.14 0.66 -14.89
N ALA A 245 -5.11 0.24 -14.08
CA ALA A 245 -6.19 -0.64 -14.49
C ALA A 245 -7.18 0.03 -15.45
N GLY A 246 -7.36 1.35 -15.31
CA GLY A 246 -8.33 2.13 -16.07
C GLY A 246 -9.74 2.14 -15.42
N PRO A 247 -10.59 3.10 -15.83
CA PRO A 247 -11.89 3.34 -15.20
C PRO A 247 -12.99 2.33 -15.58
N GLY A 248 -12.73 1.39 -16.49
CA GLY A 248 -13.75 0.50 -17.06
C GLY A 248 -14.63 1.21 -18.10
N THR A 249 -15.77 0.62 -18.45
CA THR A 249 -16.74 1.24 -19.37
C THR A 249 -17.64 2.23 -18.62
N ALA A 250 -17.82 3.43 -19.17
CA ALA A 250 -18.58 4.53 -18.53
C ALA A 250 -20.07 4.22 -18.26
N ALA A 251 -20.59 3.15 -18.88
CA ALA A 251 -21.99 2.74 -18.77
C ALA A 251 -22.30 2.06 -17.42
N ASP A 252 -21.30 1.55 -16.71
CA ASP A 252 -21.52 0.73 -15.52
C ASP A 252 -20.73 1.29 -14.31
N ARG A 253 -21.50 1.66 -13.28
CA ARG A 253 -21.04 2.33 -12.05
C ARG A 253 -20.19 1.43 -11.17
N TYR A 254 -20.13 0.14 -11.48
CA TYR A 254 -19.32 -0.84 -10.77
C TYR A 254 -17.89 -0.34 -10.58
N GLN A 255 -17.16 0.04 -11.63
CA GLN A 255 -15.73 0.39 -11.55
C GLN A 255 -15.43 1.87 -11.25
N LEU A 256 -16.34 2.78 -11.60
CA LEU A 256 -16.19 4.21 -11.38
C LEU A 256 -16.12 4.58 -9.89
N ALA A 257 -16.94 3.95 -9.03
CA ALA A 257 -17.01 4.34 -7.62
C ALA A 257 -15.68 4.11 -6.86
N PRO A 258 -15.00 2.95 -6.96
CA PRO A 258 -13.73 2.75 -6.25
C PRO A 258 -12.55 3.49 -6.90
N TYR A 259 -12.62 3.74 -8.21
CA TYR A 259 -11.65 4.58 -8.89
C TYR A 259 -11.63 6.01 -8.29
N TYR A 260 -12.80 6.64 -8.15
CA TYR A 260 -12.90 7.95 -7.49
C TYR A 260 -12.64 7.87 -5.98
N GLY A 261 -13.09 6.79 -5.32
CA GLY A 261 -12.80 6.53 -3.91
C GLY A 261 -11.30 6.51 -3.62
N ALA A 262 -10.49 5.91 -4.50
CA ALA A 262 -9.03 5.88 -4.40
C ALA A 262 -8.39 7.25 -4.56
N LEU A 263 -8.91 8.09 -5.48
CA LEU A 263 -8.42 9.46 -5.63
C LEU A 263 -8.76 10.33 -4.41
N ILE A 264 -9.98 10.20 -3.87
CA ILE A 264 -10.40 10.92 -2.66
C ILE A 264 -9.60 10.44 -1.45
N ALA A 265 -9.26 9.15 -1.38
CA ALA A 265 -8.45 8.57 -0.30
C ALA A 265 -7.07 9.23 -0.19
N VAL A 266 -6.48 9.70 -1.29
CA VAL A 266 -5.21 10.46 -1.27
C VAL A 266 -5.36 11.73 -0.45
N VAL A 267 -6.40 12.51 -0.74
CA VAL A 267 -6.69 13.76 -0.04
C VAL A 267 -7.06 13.47 1.41
N ALA A 268 -7.89 12.46 1.66
CA ALA A 268 -8.28 12.07 3.02
C ALA A 268 -7.07 11.65 3.87
N GLY A 269 -6.15 10.85 3.31
CA GLY A 269 -4.92 10.45 4.01
C GLY A 269 -3.99 11.63 4.33
N ALA A 270 -3.85 12.58 3.40
CA ALA A 270 -3.11 13.82 3.65
C ALA A 270 -3.77 14.67 4.74
N LEU A 271 -5.10 14.84 4.70
CA LEU A 271 -5.86 15.61 5.67
C LEU A 271 -5.80 15.00 7.07
N GLY A 272 -5.98 13.68 7.19
CA GLY A 272 -5.89 12.97 8.47
C GLY A 272 -4.52 13.17 9.11
N SER A 273 -3.45 13.04 8.32
CA SER A 273 -2.08 13.20 8.83
C SER A 273 -1.71 14.64 9.15
N THR A 274 -2.09 15.60 8.31
CA THR A 274 -1.82 17.03 8.56
C THR A 274 -2.56 17.54 9.80
N ALA A 275 -3.81 17.13 10.02
CA ALA A 275 -4.54 17.46 11.23
C ALA A 275 -3.78 16.99 12.49
N THR A 276 -3.32 15.73 12.48
CA THR A 276 -2.59 15.13 13.60
C THR A 276 -1.12 15.48 13.67
N THR A 277 -0.56 16.26 12.75
CA THR A 277 0.78 16.85 12.91
C THR A 277 0.74 18.29 13.40
N VAL A 278 -0.30 19.06 13.05
CA VAL A 278 -0.43 20.50 13.42
C VAL A 278 -1.13 20.75 14.76
N LEU A 279 -2.05 19.87 15.21
CA LEU A 279 -2.73 19.98 16.52
C LEU A 279 -1.77 20.28 17.70
N PRO A 280 -2.04 21.28 18.55
CA PRO A 280 -1.21 21.60 19.73
C PRO A 280 -1.07 20.41 20.67
N ARG A 281 0.07 20.29 21.38
CA ARG A 281 0.17 19.32 22.48
C ARG A 281 -0.86 19.71 23.56
N PRO A 282 -1.65 18.76 24.08
CA PRO A 282 -2.28 18.97 25.36
C PRO A 282 -1.15 19.28 26.34
N VAL A 283 -1.23 20.41 27.03
CA VAL A 283 -0.40 20.65 28.20
C VAL A 283 -0.84 19.60 29.20
N THR A 284 -0.16 18.45 29.24
CA THR A 284 -0.21 17.60 30.41
C THR A 284 0.30 18.45 31.55
N THR A 285 -0.61 18.90 32.41
CA THR A 285 -0.36 19.38 33.76
C THR A 285 0.24 18.23 34.57
N ALA A 286 1.46 17.83 34.23
CA ALA A 286 2.29 16.85 34.91
C ALA A 286 3.67 17.51 34.96
N GLY A 287 3.81 18.35 35.97
CA GLY A 287 4.78 19.43 36.02
C GLY A 287 4.06 20.65 36.54
N GLU A 288 3.52 20.54 37.76
CA GLU A 288 3.58 21.67 38.67
C GLU A 288 5.04 22.15 38.57
N PRO A 289 5.30 23.34 37.99
CA PRO A 289 6.65 23.86 37.98
C PRO A 289 7.04 23.90 39.45
N ASP A 290 8.16 23.25 39.77
CA ASP A 290 8.83 23.33 41.06
C ASP A 290 8.72 24.78 41.53
N ALA A 291 7.73 25.01 42.38
CA ALA A 291 7.39 26.34 42.83
C ALA A 291 8.53 26.63 43.78
N ILE A 292 9.53 27.38 43.29
CA ILE A 292 10.71 27.81 44.04
C ILE A 292 10.22 28.13 45.45
N GLU A 293 10.47 27.23 46.40
CA GLU A 293 10.05 27.51 47.76
C GLU A 293 10.88 28.73 48.19
N PRO A 294 10.29 29.72 48.89
CA PRO A 294 11.01 30.93 49.31
C PRO A 294 12.32 30.66 50.08
N THR A 295 12.51 29.43 50.57
CA THR A 295 13.70 28.88 51.22
C THR A 295 14.89 28.67 50.29
N ASP A 296 14.70 28.42 49.00
CA ASP A 296 15.82 28.19 48.04
C ASP A 296 16.57 29.48 47.67
N ILE A 297 15.95 30.64 47.87
CA ILE A 297 16.57 31.96 47.62
C ILE A 297 17.64 32.29 48.67
N LEU A 298 17.65 31.61 49.81
CA LEU A 298 18.56 31.87 50.93
C LEU A 298 19.74 30.88 51.02
N GLN A 299 19.91 29.97 50.06
CA GLN A 299 21.05 29.06 50.08
C GLN A 299 22.35 29.82 49.80
N ALA A 300 23.15 30.01 50.84
CA ALA A 300 24.43 30.69 50.77
C ALA A 300 25.38 29.92 49.84
N LEU A 301 25.99 30.65 48.89
CA LEU A 301 27.04 30.14 48.03
C LEU A 301 28.22 29.60 48.87
N PRO A 302 28.76 28.42 48.54
CA PRO A 302 29.90 27.85 49.26
C PRO A 302 31.18 28.69 49.05
N PRO A 303 32.09 28.71 50.04
CA PRO A 303 33.29 29.56 50.05
C PRO A 303 34.34 29.16 49.01
#